data_AF-A0A7J0A8C5-F1
#
_entry.id   AF-A0A7J0A8C5-F1
#
_cell.length_a   1.000
_cell.length_b   1.000
_cell.length_c   1.000
_cell.angle_alpha   90.00
_cell.angle_beta   90.00
_cell.angle_gamma   90.00
#
_symmetry.space_group_name_H-M   'P 1'
#
loop_
_entity.id
_entity.type
_entity.pdbx_description
1 polymer ?
#
loop_
_entity_poly.entity_id
_entity_poly.type
_entity_poly.pdbx_seq_one_letter_code
_entity_poly.pdbx_strand_id
1 'polypeptide(L)'
;MTAASALALKSRVLQFVASPLFNADKPYLEGDASSQFLTWYGNYSSDRWQKALDAGLEFMRANKKNSNVYQLVNTGNPRDDFAAGYFNRHNGEVLISSRRFTTYATGKLPFAQVRYGVASPTLTYVDMFQMKDGTEFDWNNPDHNKFPFFDKDGNPRRDIRLYETVAVNGDKFKGAQKVQIFEGATQSPYKDGRMSYNGFAMRKFIRNFNDEVNGKFYSCPLIRLPEVYLNMAEAMNELNKAEVRDEFGNTAYDYLNKTRERAGMPAISAADVPAGKPLREAILRERAIEFGYEEVRYFDLIRWKRADIFTGQLSRLIIKKAAGEPSGFSYKVSHAMAETRQYAKPEKWNDKYFLLPLPVDEINKKYGLIQNPGW
;
A
#
# COMPACT_ATOMS: atom_id res chain seq x y z
N MET A 1 -11.23 -3.97 22.24
CA MET A 1 -9.95 -3.37 21.80
C MET A 1 -8.89 -3.80 22.82
N THR A 2 -7.71 -4.28 22.40
CA THR A 2 -6.63 -4.68 23.33
C THR A 2 -5.66 -3.51 23.56
N ALA A 3 -4.77 -3.61 24.55
CA ALA A 3 -3.70 -2.63 24.75
C ALA A 3 -2.81 -2.48 23.50
N ALA A 4 -2.44 -3.60 22.87
CA ALA A 4 -1.68 -3.60 21.62
C ALA A 4 -2.41 -2.88 20.48
N SER A 5 -3.72 -3.09 20.33
CA SER A 5 -4.55 -2.34 19.37
C SER A 5 -4.50 -0.83 19.62
N ALA A 6 -4.63 -0.41 20.88
CA ALA A 6 -4.63 1.01 21.24
C ALA A 6 -3.26 1.67 20.99
N LEU A 7 -2.16 0.99 21.32
CA LEU A 7 -0.80 1.46 21.07
C LEU A 7 -0.48 1.55 19.56
N ALA A 8 -0.95 0.57 18.78
CA ALA A 8 -0.80 0.61 17.32
C ALA A 8 -1.58 1.79 16.69
N LEU A 9 -2.80 2.04 17.16
CA LEU A 9 -3.58 3.20 16.74
C LEU A 9 -2.90 4.52 17.14
N LYS A 10 -2.35 4.59 18.36
CA LYS A 10 -1.54 5.74 18.82
C LYS A 10 -0.35 5.99 17.90
N SER A 11 0.38 4.93 17.52
CA SER A 11 1.49 5.03 16.57
C SER A 11 1.04 5.65 15.23
N ARG A 12 -0.06 5.17 14.63
CA ARG A 12 -0.60 5.74 13.39
C ARG A 12 -1.00 7.21 13.55
N VAL A 13 -1.73 7.55 14.61
CA VAL A 13 -2.21 8.93 14.84
C VAL A 13 -1.03 9.89 14.97
N LEU A 14 -0.04 9.55 15.79
CA LEU A 14 1.13 10.40 15.99
C LEU A 14 2.01 10.47 14.75
N GLN A 15 2.08 9.41 13.95
CA GLN A 15 2.71 9.44 12.63
C GLN A 15 2.05 10.47 11.72
N PHE A 16 0.72 10.54 11.69
CA PHE A 16 0.00 11.52 10.88
C PHE A 16 0.26 12.93 11.39
N VAL A 17 0.15 13.15 12.70
CA VAL A 17 0.45 14.43 13.36
C VAL A 17 1.87 14.92 13.05
N ALA A 18 2.85 14.03 12.95
CA ALA A 18 4.24 14.37 12.63
C ALA A 18 4.48 14.66 11.14
N SER A 19 3.55 14.25 10.26
CA SER A 19 3.70 14.34 8.81
C SER A 19 3.46 15.76 8.27
N PRO A 20 3.99 16.10 7.07
CA PRO A 20 3.96 17.46 6.52
C PRO A 20 2.59 18.14 6.34
N LEU A 21 1.49 17.39 6.31
CA LEU A 21 0.15 17.98 6.29
C LEU A 21 -0.15 18.78 7.57
N PHE A 22 0.28 18.26 8.72
CA PHE A 22 -0.01 18.85 10.04
C PHE A 22 1.24 19.48 10.70
N ASN A 23 2.45 19.09 10.26
CA ASN A 23 3.74 19.49 10.82
C ASN A 23 4.62 20.16 9.77
N ALA A 24 4.43 21.46 9.56
CA ALA A 24 5.14 22.24 8.55
C ALA A 24 5.22 23.72 8.99
N ASP A 25 6.09 24.51 8.34
CA ASP A 25 6.22 25.94 8.64
C ASP A 25 5.04 26.79 8.13
N LYS A 26 4.23 26.22 7.23
CA LYS A 26 3.04 26.85 6.62
C LYS A 26 1.93 25.81 6.49
N PRO A 27 0.64 26.22 6.51
CA PRO A 27 -0.46 25.29 6.30
C PRO A 27 -0.38 24.69 4.90
N TYR A 28 -1.09 23.59 4.69
CA TYR A 28 -1.23 23.00 3.36
C TYR A 28 -1.99 23.92 2.39
N LEU A 29 -2.87 24.77 2.91
CA LEU A 29 -3.61 25.80 2.19
C LEU A 29 -4.06 26.89 3.19
N GLU A 30 -3.92 28.15 2.80
CA GLU A 30 -4.36 29.30 3.61
C GLU A 30 -5.90 29.40 3.66
N GLY A 31 -6.43 29.92 4.77
CA GLY A 31 -7.87 30.12 4.98
C GLY A 31 -8.22 30.19 6.47
N ASP A 32 -9.46 30.59 6.79
CA ASP A 32 -9.89 30.86 8.18
C ASP A 32 -9.61 29.70 9.14
N ALA A 33 -9.88 28.46 8.72
CA ALA A 33 -9.59 27.28 9.51
C ALA A 33 -8.08 27.05 9.73
N SER A 34 -7.24 27.38 8.75
CA SER A 34 -5.78 27.32 8.89
C SER A 34 -5.26 28.42 9.80
N SER A 35 -5.76 29.65 9.68
CA SER A 35 -5.40 30.78 10.54
C SER A 35 -5.76 30.54 12.02
N GLN A 36 -6.75 29.68 12.28
CA GLN A 36 -7.18 29.27 13.62
C GLN A 36 -6.59 27.91 14.06
N PHE A 37 -5.65 27.36 13.30
CA PHE A 37 -4.98 26.08 13.60
C PHE A 37 -5.94 24.89 13.75
N LEU A 38 -7.07 24.89 13.05
CA LEU A 38 -8.04 23.79 13.05
C LEU A 38 -7.62 22.63 12.15
N THR A 39 -6.72 22.89 11.20
CA THR A 39 -6.29 21.94 10.16
C THR A 39 -4.81 21.56 10.24
N TRP A 40 -4.06 22.15 11.18
CA TRP A 40 -2.61 21.94 11.38
C TRP A 40 -2.16 22.59 12.69
N TYR A 41 -0.90 22.38 13.11
CA TYR A 41 -0.41 22.84 14.42
C TYR A 41 0.31 24.20 14.43
N GLY A 42 0.30 24.95 13.32
CA GLY A 42 0.88 26.30 13.27
C GLY A 42 2.40 26.38 13.10
N ASN A 43 3.12 25.25 13.19
CA ASN A 43 4.57 25.20 13.03
C ASN A 43 5.09 23.80 12.70
N TYR A 44 6.33 23.75 12.20
CA TYR A 44 7.12 22.53 12.24
C TYR A 44 7.69 22.30 13.65
N SER A 45 7.70 21.05 14.11
CA SER A 45 8.37 20.62 15.33
C SER A 45 8.89 19.20 15.18
N SER A 46 10.18 19.00 15.43
CA SER A 46 10.82 17.67 15.46
C SER A 46 10.32 16.81 16.63
N ASP A 47 9.78 17.42 17.69
CA ASP A 47 9.16 16.70 18.82
C ASP A 47 7.96 15.84 18.39
N ARG A 48 7.23 16.24 17.33
CA ARG A 48 6.13 15.41 16.80
C ARG A 48 6.65 14.10 16.20
N TRP A 49 7.80 14.15 15.52
CA TRP A 49 8.47 12.95 15.03
C TRP A 49 9.00 12.08 16.18
N GLN A 50 9.54 12.70 17.24
CA GLN A 50 9.99 11.97 18.42
C GLN A 50 8.81 11.26 19.11
N LYS A 51 7.66 11.92 19.27
CA LYS A 51 6.44 11.30 19.80
C LYS A 51 5.91 10.15 18.93
N ALA A 52 6.03 10.26 17.60
CA ALA A 52 5.67 9.18 16.69
C ALA A 52 6.57 7.95 16.88
N LEU A 53 7.89 8.17 17.00
CA LEU A 53 8.86 7.12 17.31
C LEU A 53 8.58 6.48 18.68
N ASP A 54 8.39 7.29 19.71
CA ASP A 54 8.15 6.84 21.09
C ASP A 54 6.89 5.97 21.21
N ALA A 55 5.84 6.27 20.43
CA ALA A 55 4.63 5.44 20.39
C ALA A 55 4.87 4.07 19.74
N GLY A 56 5.74 3.99 18.73
CA GLY A 56 6.19 2.71 18.19
C GLY A 56 7.02 1.91 19.21
N LEU A 57 7.97 2.57 19.88
CA LEU A 57 8.78 1.96 20.93
C LEU A 57 7.93 1.47 22.12
N GLU A 58 6.91 2.24 22.51
CA GLU A 58 5.94 1.83 23.54
C GLU A 58 5.17 0.57 23.14
N PHE A 59 4.72 0.46 21.88
CA PHE A 59 4.15 -0.78 21.36
C PHE A 59 5.14 -1.95 21.48
N MET A 60 6.39 -1.75 21.05
CA MET A 60 7.42 -2.79 21.09
C MET A 60 7.74 -3.25 22.52
N ARG A 61 7.80 -2.32 23.48
CA ARG A 61 7.99 -2.65 24.92
C ARG A 61 6.82 -3.48 25.44
N ALA A 62 5.59 -3.06 25.14
CA ALA A 62 4.40 -3.79 25.55
C ALA A 62 4.34 -5.18 24.92
N ASN A 63 4.69 -5.33 23.64
CA ASN A 63 4.74 -6.62 22.97
C ASN A 63 5.80 -7.54 23.59
N LYS A 64 7.01 -7.02 23.85
CA LYS A 64 8.10 -7.78 24.51
C LYS A 64 7.71 -8.25 25.91
N LYS A 65 7.03 -7.40 26.70
CA LYS A 65 6.50 -7.79 28.02
C LYS A 65 5.46 -8.92 27.93
N ASN A 66 4.75 -9.02 26.82
CA ASN A 66 3.79 -10.09 26.54
C ASN A 66 4.40 -11.17 25.64
N SER A 67 5.66 -11.56 25.90
CA SER A 67 6.35 -12.66 25.22
C SER A 67 6.42 -12.55 23.69
N ASN A 68 6.39 -11.31 23.15
CA ASN A 68 6.37 -11.03 21.71
C ASN A 68 5.25 -11.79 20.97
N VAL A 69 4.03 -11.78 21.51
CA VAL A 69 2.86 -12.43 20.88
C VAL A 69 2.59 -11.90 19.46
N TYR A 70 2.91 -10.63 19.18
CA TYR A 70 2.77 -10.07 17.84
C TYR A 70 4.07 -10.15 17.04
N GLN A 71 4.05 -10.85 15.90
CA GLN A 71 5.18 -11.07 14.99
C GLN A 71 4.69 -11.11 13.54
N LEU A 72 5.60 -10.86 12.59
CA LEU A 72 5.28 -11.13 11.18
C LEU A 72 5.09 -12.63 11.00
N VAL A 73 4.13 -13.02 10.17
CA VAL A 73 4.06 -14.41 9.71
C VAL A 73 5.31 -14.67 8.86
N ASN A 74 6.09 -15.68 9.25
CA ASN A 74 7.31 -16.08 8.55
C ASN A 74 7.58 -17.58 8.78
N THR A 75 7.11 -18.41 7.85
CA THR A 75 7.30 -19.86 7.82
C THR A 75 8.42 -20.27 6.86
N GLY A 76 9.07 -19.31 6.20
CA GLY A 76 10.03 -19.54 5.13
C GLY A 76 9.39 -19.67 3.74
N ASN A 77 8.10 -19.34 3.60
CA ASN A 77 7.39 -19.33 2.33
C ASN A 77 6.83 -17.91 2.08
N PRO A 78 7.64 -17.00 1.48
CA PRO A 78 7.33 -15.57 1.39
C PRO A 78 5.95 -15.24 0.80
N ARG A 79 5.50 -15.99 -0.21
CA ARG A 79 4.22 -15.77 -0.88
C ARG A 79 3.05 -16.04 0.07
N ASP A 80 3.11 -17.19 0.76
CA ASP A 80 2.08 -17.61 1.70
C ASP A 80 2.15 -16.84 3.03
N ASP A 81 3.36 -16.47 3.47
CA ASP A 81 3.58 -15.67 4.67
C ASP A 81 3.00 -14.27 4.53
N PHE A 82 3.25 -13.61 3.38
CA PHE A 82 2.62 -12.32 3.07
C PHE A 82 1.10 -12.42 3.05
N ALA A 83 0.56 -13.46 2.39
CA ALA A 83 -0.86 -13.72 2.35
C ALA A 83 -1.48 -13.93 3.73
N ALA A 84 -0.85 -14.77 4.54
CA ALA A 84 -1.30 -15.12 5.87
C ALA A 84 -1.37 -13.89 6.78
N GLY A 85 -0.42 -12.95 6.66
CA GLY A 85 -0.35 -11.71 7.45
C GLY A 85 -1.58 -10.80 7.34
N TYR A 86 -2.28 -10.80 6.20
CA TYR A 86 -3.53 -10.04 6.02
C TYR A 86 -4.80 -10.89 5.96
N PHE A 87 -4.71 -12.19 5.64
CA PHE A 87 -5.88 -13.02 5.33
C PHE A 87 -6.28 -13.99 6.45
N ASN A 88 -5.31 -14.52 7.20
CA ASN A 88 -5.59 -15.51 8.24
C ASN A 88 -5.98 -14.84 9.56
N ARG A 89 -6.93 -15.44 10.28
CA ARG A 89 -7.19 -15.05 11.69
C ARG A 89 -6.09 -15.62 12.58
N HIS A 90 -5.87 -14.97 13.71
CA HIS A 90 -4.93 -15.43 14.74
C HIS A 90 -3.49 -15.64 14.21
N ASN A 91 -3.08 -14.81 13.26
CA ASN A 91 -1.79 -14.93 12.58
C ASN A 91 -0.62 -14.27 13.33
N GLY A 92 -0.86 -13.61 14.46
CA GLY A 92 0.17 -12.86 15.20
C GLY A 92 0.54 -11.50 14.57
N GLU A 93 0.06 -11.16 13.38
CA GLU A 93 0.42 -9.92 12.68
C GLU A 93 -0.66 -8.83 12.80
N VAL A 94 -1.94 -9.23 12.84
CA VAL A 94 -3.07 -8.29 12.86
C VAL A 94 -3.29 -7.69 14.25
N LEU A 95 -3.27 -6.35 14.33
CA LEU A 95 -3.42 -5.58 15.58
C LEU A 95 -4.84 -5.05 15.77
N ILE A 96 -5.48 -4.64 14.67
CA ILE A 96 -6.90 -4.27 14.64
C ILE A 96 -7.51 -4.94 13.41
N SER A 97 -8.59 -5.70 13.61
CA SER A 97 -9.33 -6.36 12.53
C SER A 97 -10.76 -5.86 12.46
N SER A 98 -11.27 -5.60 11.25
CA SER A 98 -12.70 -5.53 11.01
C SER A 98 -13.31 -6.93 11.05
N ARG A 99 -14.47 -7.05 11.72
CA ARG A 99 -15.29 -8.27 11.77
C ARG A 99 -16.68 -8.02 11.17
N ARG A 100 -16.73 -7.17 10.13
CA ARG A 100 -17.98 -6.77 9.44
C ARG A 100 -18.82 -7.97 8.99
N PHE A 101 -18.19 -9.09 8.68
CA PHE A 101 -18.86 -10.34 8.32
C PHE A 101 -18.38 -11.49 9.22
N THR A 102 -19.18 -12.54 9.35
CA THR A 102 -18.75 -13.79 10.02
C THR A 102 -17.72 -14.53 9.16
N THR A 103 -18.08 -14.77 7.90
CA THR A 103 -17.25 -15.45 6.90
C THR A 103 -17.19 -14.63 5.63
N TYR A 104 -16.13 -14.85 4.85
CA TYR A 104 -16.07 -14.37 3.49
C TYR A 104 -17.11 -15.10 2.62
N ALA A 105 -17.75 -14.34 1.75
CA ALA A 105 -18.66 -14.83 0.74
C ALA A 105 -18.48 -13.99 -0.53
N THR A 106 -17.85 -14.56 -1.55
CA THR A 106 -17.50 -13.89 -2.81
C THR A 106 -18.72 -13.34 -3.56
N GLY A 107 -19.91 -13.90 -3.31
CA GLY A 107 -21.18 -13.42 -3.85
C GLY A 107 -21.74 -12.16 -3.17
N LYS A 108 -21.26 -11.76 -1.98
CA LYS A 108 -21.71 -10.51 -1.33
C LYS A 108 -21.18 -9.29 -2.07
N LEU A 109 -21.99 -8.25 -2.16
CA LEU A 109 -21.71 -7.03 -2.95
C LEU A 109 -20.26 -6.52 -2.85
N PRO A 110 -19.64 -6.36 -1.66
CA PRO A 110 -18.28 -5.80 -1.59
C PRO A 110 -17.21 -6.67 -2.27
N PHE A 111 -17.38 -8.00 -2.27
CA PHE A 111 -16.44 -8.93 -2.92
C PHE A 111 -16.84 -9.19 -4.38
N ALA A 112 -18.14 -9.23 -4.65
CA ALA A 112 -18.69 -9.40 -5.99
C ALA A 112 -18.31 -8.21 -6.89
N GLN A 113 -18.23 -6.99 -6.35
CA GLN A 113 -17.76 -5.81 -7.08
C GLN A 113 -16.32 -5.96 -7.60
N VAL A 114 -15.45 -6.64 -6.86
CA VAL A 114 -14.10 -6.97 -7.37
C VAL A 114 -14.19 -7.96 -8.52
N ARG A 115 -15.08 -8.96 -8.42
CA ARG A 115 -15.45 -9.79 -9.57
C ARG A 115 -16.06 -8.95 -10.68
N TYR A 116 -16.64 -7.77 -10.48
CA TYR A 116 -17.24 -6.98 -11.56
C TYR A 116 -16.30 -5.89 -12.14
N GLY A 117 -15.00 -5.92 -11.83
CA GLY A 117 -14.01 -5.00 -12.40
C GLY A 117 -13.98 -3.62 -11.76
N VAL A 118 -14.65 -3.42 -10.62
CA VAL A 118 -14.66 -2.13 -9.89
C VAL A 118 -13.27 -1.74 -9.37
N ALA A 119 -12.35 -2.70 -9.25
CA ALA A 119 -10.94 -2.47 -8.93
C ALA A 119 -10.03 -2.91 -10.08
N SER A 120 -9.49 -1.94 -10.83
CA SER A 120 -8.56 -2.16 -11.93
C SER A 120 -7.16 -1.60 -11.60
N PRO A 121 -6.22 -2.43 -11.09
CA PRO A 121 -4.86 -2.01 -10.78
C PRO A 121 -4.19 -1.30 -11.96
N THR A 122 -3.41 -0.26 -11.69
CA THR A 122 -2.65 0.47 -12.72
C THR A 122 -1.28 -0.17 -12.90
N LEU A 123 -0.71 -0.03 -14.10
CA LEU A 123 0.68 -0.43 -14.33
C LEU A 123 1.63 0.42 -13.47
N THR A 124 1.31 1.70 -13.24
CA THR A 124 2.07 2.58 -12.33
C THR A 124 2.24 1.99 -10.93
N TYR A 125 1.23 1.29 -10.41
CA TYR A 125 1.35 0.59 -9.12
C TYR A 125 2.15 -0.71 -9.26
N VAL A 126 1.93 -1.48 -10.32
CA VAL A 126 2.66 -2.74 -10.58
C VAL A 126 4.16 -2.50 -10.79
N ASP A 127 4.55 -1.39 -11.41
CA ASP A 127 5.95 -1.03 -11.63
C ASP A 127 6.67 -0.66 -10.32
N MET A 128 5.95 -0.42 -9.22
CA MET A 128 6.56 -0.26 -7.90
C MET A 128 7.17 -1.56 -7.36
N PHE A 129 6.77 -2.73 -7.84
CA PHE A 129 7.32 -4.01 -7.37
C PHE A 129 8.66 -4.27 -8.05
N GLN A 130 9.76 -4.37 -7.30
CA GLN A 130 11.11 -4.58 -7.85
C GLN A 130 11.26 -5.97 -8.49
N MET A 131 12.37 -6.20 -9.18
CA MET A 131 12.85 -7.55 -9.51
C MET A 131 13.16 -8.31 -8.22
N LYS A 132 13.13 -9.65 -8.25
CA LYS A 132 13.37 -10.50 -7.06
C LYS A 132 14.73 -10.26 -6.39
N ASP A 133 15.71 -9.75 -7.15
CA ASP A 133 17.05 -9.39 -6.69
C ASP A 133 17.16 -7.95 -6.17
N GLY A 134 16.03 -7.24 -6.04
CA GLY A 134 15.97 -5.86 -5.56
C GLY A 134 16.27 -4.80 -6.61
N THR A 135 16.63 -5.18 -7.85
CA THR A 135 16.84 -4.21 -8.93
C THR A 135 15.51 -3.64 -9.46
N GLU A 136 15.57 -2.45 -10.05
CA GLU A 136 14.38 -1.84 -10.66
C GLU A 136 13.96 -2.57 -11.94
N PHE A 137 12.66 -2.72 -12.12
CA PHE A 137 12.11 -3.18 -13.38
C PHE A 137 12.04 -2.03 -14.39
N ASP A 138 12.25 -2.34 -15.67
CA ASP A 138 12.26 -1.36 -16.75
C ASP A 138 11.69 -1.96 -18.04
N TRP A 139 10.65 -1.33 -18.59
CA TRP A 139 10.03 -1.75 -19.86
C TRP A 139 10.93 -1.56 -21.08
N ASN A 140 12.00 -0.74 -20.98
CA ASN A 140 12.99 -0.56 -22.04
C ASN A 140 14.10 -1.62 -22.00
N ASN A 141 14.25 -2.34 -20.89
CA ASN A 141 15.18 -3.47 -20.82
C ASN A 141 14.58 -4.66 -21.61
N PRO A 142 15.28 -5.20 -22.63
CA PRO A 142 14.74 -6.27 -23.48
C PRO A 142 14.39 -7.56 -22.74
N ASP A 143 15.13 -7.93 -21.69
CA ASP A 143 14.84 -9.13 -20.90
C ASP A 143 13.59 -8.91 -20.03
N HIS A 144 13.51 -7.76 -19.37
CA HIS A 144 12.36 -7.36 -18.57
C HIS A 144 11.08 -7.29 -19.41
N ASN A 145 11.14 -6.71 -20.61
CA ASN A 145 9.98 -6.61 -21.48
C ASN A 145 9.53 -7.98 -22.02
N LYS A 146 10.47 -8.86 -22.39
CA LYS A 146 10.16 -10.22 -22.85
C LYS A 146 9.53 -11.08 -21.76
N PHE A 147 9.99 -10.90 -20.52
CA PHE A 147 9.62 -11.71 -19.36
C PHE A 147 9.29 -10.83 -18.13
N PRO A 148 8.17 -10.08 -18.16
CA PRO A 148 7.90 -9.06 -17.13
C PRO A 148 7.46 -9.63 -15.78
N PHE A 149 6.91 -10.84 -15.79
CA PHE A 149 6.30 -11.48 -14.61
C PHE A 149 6.88 -12.85 -14.28
N PHE A 150 7.27 -13.65 -15.27
CA PHE A 150 7.76 -15.00 -15.03
C PHE A 150 9.02 -15.24 -15.83
N ASP A 151 9.95 -16.02 -15.27
CA ASP A 151 11.05 -16.56 -16.06
C ASP A 151 10.56 -17.64 -17.04
N LYS A 152 11.50 -18.18 -17.85
CA LYS A 152 11.23 -19.21 -18.85
C LYS A 152 10.62 -20.50 -18.25
N ASP A 153 10.88 -20.77 -16.98
CA ASP A 153 10.42 -21.96 -16.26
C ASP A 153 9.08 -21.71 -15.56
N GLY A 154 8.55 -20.48 -15.67
CA GLY A 154 7.27 -20.07 -15.10
C GLY A 154 7.36 -19.63 -13.64
N ASN A 155 8.56 -19.37 -13.10
CA ASN A 155 8.72 -18.92 -11.72
C ASN A 155 8.57 -17.40 -11.62
N PRO A 156 7.92 -16.89 -10.55
CA PRO A 156 7.94 -15.48 -10.20
C PRO A 156 9.35 -14.89 -10.18
N ARG A 157 9.55 -13.74 -10.83
CA ARG A 157 10.86 -13.05 -10.89
C ARG A 157 10.84 -11.60 -10.43
N ARG A 158 9.67 -11.12 -10.00
CA ARG A 158 9.47 -9.84 -9.30
C ARG A 158 9.29 -10.09 -7.80
N ASP A 159 9.20 -9.02 -7.02
CA ASP A 159 8.76 -9.06 -5.62
C ASP A 159 7.51 -9.95 -5.49
N ILE A 160 7.58 -10.96 -4.62
CA ILE A 160 6.56 -11.99 -4.50
C ILE A 160 5.18 -11.42 -4.11
N ARG A 161 5.16 -10.25 -3.47
CA ARG A 161 3.94 -9.54 -3.07
C ARG A 161 3.14 -9.09 -4.28
N LEU A 162 3.76 -8.88 -5.45
CA LEU A 162 3.06 -8.56 -6.69
C LEU A 162 1.99 -9.62 -6.99
N TYR A 163 2.39 -10.89 -6.94
CA TYR A 163 1.58 -12.05 -7.30
C TYR A 163 0.52 -12.40 -6.25
N GLU A 164 0.49 -11.71 -5.12
CA GLU A 164 -0.58 -11.81 -4.12
C GLU A 164 -1.41 -10.55 -3.97
N THR A 165 -0.93 -9.44 -4.52
CA THR A 165 -1.65 -8.18 -4.51
C THR A 165 -2.53 -8.06 -5.76
N VAL A 166 -2.00 -8.40 -6.93
CA VAL A 166 -2.72 -8.38 -8.21
C VAL A 166 -2.62 -9.73 -8.93
N ALA A 167 -3.61 -10.03 -9.76
CA ALA A 167 -3.54 -11.11 -10.74
C ALA A 167 -2.85 -10.59 -12.01
N VAL A 168 -1.76 -11.26 -12.39
CA VAL A 168 -0.99 -10.99 -13.62
C VAL A 168 -1.25 -12.08 -14.66
N ASN A 169 -1.12 -11.74 -15.94
CA ASN A 169 -1.30 -12.71 -17.03
C ASN A 169 -0.35 -13.91 -16.87
N GLY A 170 -0.88 -15.13 -16.95
CA GLY A 170 -0.10 -16.37 -16.84
C GLY A 170 0.07 -16.93 -15.42
N ASP A 171 -0.24 -16.16 -14.36
CA ASP A 171 -0.18 -16.68 -12.98
C ASP A 171 -1.25 -17.75 -12.74
N LYS A 172 -1.02 -18.60 -11.72
CA LYS A 172 -2.01 -19.56 -11.24
C LYS A 172 -3.06 -18.86 -10.38
N PHE A 173 -4.32 -19.20 -10.62
CA PHE A 173 -5.50 -18.69 -9.94
C PHE A 173 -6.56 -19.81 -9.83
N LYS A 174 -7.40 -19.82 -8.78
CA LYS A 174 -8.43 -20.87 -8.56
C LYS A 174 -7.83 -22.28 -8.66
N GLY A 175 -6.82 -22.55 -7.82
CA GLY A 175 -5.99 -23.75 -7.91
C GLY A 175 -4.91 -23.62 -8.98
N ALA A 176 -5.18 -24.06 -10.21
CA ALA A 176 -4.18 -24.14 -11.28
C ALA A 176 -4.57 -23.44 -12.60
N GLN A 177 -5.71 -22.74 -12.64
CA GLN A 177 -6.12 -22.03 -13.85
C GLN A 177 -5.15 -20.88 -14.13
N LYS A 178 -4.62 -20.81 -15.35
CA LYS A 178 -3.82 -19.66 -15.78
C LYS A 178 -4.72 -18.44 -16.01
N VAL A 179 -4.35 -17.32 -15.39
CA VAL A 179 -4.98 -16.03 -15.61
C VAL A 179 -4.79 -15.61 -17.07
N GLN A 180 -5.87 -15.25 -17.76
CA GLN A 180 -5.84 -14.79 -19.16
C GLN A 180 -6.24 -13.32 -19.24
N ILE A 181 -5.22 -12.46 -19.24
CA ILE A 181 -5.36 -11.00 -19.35
C ILE A 181 -4.63 -10.57 -20.62
N PHE A 182 -5.23 -10.78 -21.78
CA PHE A 182 -4.71 -10.36 -23.07
C PHE A 182 -5.85 -10.14 -24.08
N GLU A 183 -5.62 -9.31 -25.09
CA GLU A 183 -6.62 -9.02 -26.12
C GLU A 183 -7.09 -10.29 -26.84
N GLY A 184 -8.41 -10.45 -26.98
CA GLY A 184 -9.03 -11.63 -27.58
C GLY A 184 -9.36 -12.76 -26.60
N ALA A 185 -8.97 -12.64 -25.32
CA ALA A 185 -9.54 -13.45 -24.25
C ALA A 185 -10.69 -12.71 -23.53
N THR A 186 -11.30 -13.37 -22.55
CA THR A 186 -12.26 -12.74 -21.62
C THR A 186 -11.65 -11.56 -20.86
N GLN A 187 -10.31 -11.49 -20.72
CA GLN A 187 -9.61 -10.44 -19.97
C GLN A 187 -10.12 -10.32 -18.53
N SER A 188 -10.22 -11.47 -17.87
CA SER A 188 -10.75 -11.58 -16.52
C SER A 188 -10.31 -12.91 -15.89
N PRO A 189 -9.70 -12.90 -14.70
CA PRO A 189 -9.52 -14.14 -13.92
C PRO A 189 -10.85 -14.66 -13.33
N TYR A 190 -11.94 -13.88 -13.43
CA TYR A 190 -13.23 -14.15 -12.79
C TYR A 190 -14.34 -14.65 -13.73
N LYS A 191 -14.05 -14.84 -15.03
CA LYS A 191 -14.92 -15.34 -16.13
C LYS A 191 -15.92 -14.36 -16.78
N ASP A 192 -16.20 -13.22 -16.17
CA ASP A 192 -17.11 -12.21 -16.74
C ASP A 192 -16.32 -10.94 -17.16
N GLY A 193 -16.78 -10.16 -18.16
CA GLY A 193 -16.44 -8.72 -18.40
C GLY A 193 -14.99 -8.24 -18.66
N ARG A 194 -14.85 -6.97 -19.10
CA ARG A 194 -13.58 -6.23 -19.37
C ARG A 194 -12.86 -5.79 -18.08
N MET A 195 -12.59 -6.74 -17.19
CA MET A 195 -12.23 -6.49 -15.78
C MET A 195 -10.76 -6.21 -15.51
N SER A 196 -9.93 -6.43 -16.52
CA SER A 196 -8.51 -6.16 -16.46
C SER A 196 -8.10 -5.25 -17.61
N TYR A 197 -8.92 -4.23 -17.92
CA TYR A 197 -8.61 -3.28 -18.98
C TYR A 197 -7.22 -2.67 -18.78
N ASN A 198 -6.81 -2.43 -17.53
CA ASN A 198 -5.49 -1.89 -17.25
C ASN A 198 -4.33 -2.92 -17.35
N GLY A 199 -4.61 -4.17 -17.71
CA GLY A 199 -3.64 -5.27 -17.82
C GLY A 199 -3.52 -6.13 -16.56
N PHE A 200 -4.30 -5.83 -15.52
CA PHE A 200 -4.24 -6.48 -14.21
C PHE A 200 -5.64 -6.57 -13.58
N ALA A 201 -5.82 -7.47 -12.62
CA ALA A 201 -7.00 -7.50 -11.75
C ALA A 201 -6.58 -7.55 -10.28
N MET A 202 -7.41 -7.07 -9.36
CA MET A 202 -7.13 -7.19 -7.92
C MET A 202 -7.17 -8.68 -7.49
N ARG A 203 -6.18 -9.10 -6.69
CA ARG A 203 -6.10 -10.46 -6.11
C ARG A 203 -6.15 -10.44 -4.58
N LYS A 204 -5.56 -9.45 -3.92
CA LYS A 204 -5.58 -9.36 -2.45
C LYS A 204 -7.02 -9.43 -1.91
N PHE A 205 -7.22 -10.11 -0.78
CA PHE A 205 -8.53 -10.44 -0.17
C PHE A 205 -9.48 -11.34 -0.97
N ILE A 206 -9.37 -11.38 -2.29
CA ILE A 206 -10.13 -12.28 -3.15
C ILE A 206 -9.40 -13.61 -3.39
N ARG A 207 -8.06 -13.64 -3.19
CA ARG A 207 -7.20 -14.83 -3.17
C ARG A 207 -7.49 -15.74 -4.38
N ASN A 208 -7.43 -17.07 -4.25
CA ASN A 208 -7.87 -18.00 -5.29
C ASN A 208 -9.39 -18.12 -5.43
N PHE A 209 -10.15 -17.07 -5.10
CA PHE A 209 -11.60 -16.98 -5.23
C PHE A 209 -12.35 -18.05 -4.41
N ASN A 210 -13.48 -18.55 -4.93
CA ASN A 210 -14.41 -19.44 -4.22
C ASN A 210 -13.74 -20.58 -3.45
N ASP A 211 -12.73 -21.22 -4.04
CA ASP A 211 -12.12 -22.44 -3.48
C ASP A 211 -11.32 -22.17 -2.19
N GLU A 212 -10.82 -20.94 -2.01
CA GLU A 212 -10.01 -20.56 -0.85
C GLU A 212 -10.76 -19.60 0.10
N VAL A 213 -11.69 -18.82 -0.44
CA VAL A 213 -12.30 -17.69 0.27
C VAL A 213 -13.64 -18.04 0.89
N ASN A 214 -14.52 -18.74 0.18
CA ASN A 214 -15.90 -18.92 0.67
C ASN A 214 -15.94 -19.76 1.94
N GLY A 215 -16.67 -19.26 2.94
CA GLY A 215 -16.83 -19.95 4.22
C GLY A 215 -15.66 -19.75 5.19
N LYS A 216 -14.53 -19.21 4.75
CA LYS A 216 -13.42 -18.85 5.64
C LYS A 216 -13.84 -17.71 6.56
N PHE A 217 -13.46 -17.76 7.83
CA PHE A 217 -13.75 -16.67 8.76
C PHE A 217 -13.14 -15.35 8.30
N TYR A 218 -13.97 -14.31 8.32
CA TYR A 218 -13.59 -12.99 7.83
C TYR A 218 -12.50 -12.35 8.70
N SER A 219 -11.49 -11.78 8.06
CA SER A 219 -10.40 -11.05 8.72
C SER A 219 -9.85 -9.97 7.81
N CYS A 220 -10.35 -8.74 7.94
CA CYS A 220 -9.77 -7.60 7.24
C CYS A 220 -8.94 -6.76 8.21
N PRO A 221 -7.61 -6.64 8.03
CA PRO A 221 -6.78 -5.81 8.89
C PRO A 221 -7.11 -4.34 8.68
N LEU A 222 -7.35 -3.63 9.78
CA LEU A 222 -7.38 -2.17 9.81
C LEU A 222 -6.01 -1.61 10.22
N ILE A 223 -5.29 -2.32 11.09
CA ILE A 223 -3.89 -2.09 11.45
C ILE A 223 -3.21 -3.44 11.63
N ARG A 224 -2.01 -3.61 11.09
CA ARG A 224 -1.16 -4.78 11.32
C ARG A 224 0.29 -4.38 11.58
N LEU A 225 1.04 -5.27 12.20
CA LEU A 225 2.38 -5.04 12.74
C LEU A 225 3.37 -4.31 11.81
N PRO A 226 3.46 -4.62 10.49
CA PRO A 226 4.41 -3.91 9.65
C PRO A 226 4.16 -2.40 9.55
N GLU A 227 2.96 -1.91 9.88
CA GLU A 227 2.73 -0.47 9.91
C GLU A 227 3.49 0.18 11.07
N VAL A 228 3.56 -0.49 12.23
CA VAL A 228 4.34 0.00 13.37
C VAL A 228 5.82 0.07 13.00
N TYR A 229 6.35 -0.98 12.35
CA TYR A 229 7.75 -0.98 11.87
C TYR A 229 8.03 0.14 10.89
N LEU A 230 7.17 0.31 9.88
CA LEU A 230 7.38 1.33 8.85
C LEU A 230 7.14 2.76 9.37
N ASN A 231 6.26 2.94 10.37
CA ASN A 231 6.13 4.22 11.08
C ASN A 231 7.41 4.55 11.86
N MET A 232 7.99 3.57 12.57
CA MET A 232 9.25 3.75 13.29
C MET A 232 10.41 4.06 12.35
N ALA A 233 10.55 3.31 11.26
CA ALA A 233 11.57 3.57 10.23
C ALA A 233 11.47 5.00 9.69
N GLU A 234 10.26 5.45 9.37
CA GLU A 234 10.02 6.80 8.88
C GLU A 234 10.36 7.84 9.95
N ALA A 235 9.86 7.69 11.17
CA ALA A 235 10.14 8.64 12.25
C ALA A 235 11.65 8.73 12.58
N MET A 236 12.36 7.60 12.58
CA MET A 236 13.81 7.58 12.77
C MET A 236 14.53 8.32 11.64
N ASN A 237 14.11 8.12 10.38
CA ASN A 237 14.68 8.85 9.25
C ASN A 237 14.49 10.37 9.38
N GLU A 238 13.28 10.80 9.74
CA GLU A 238 12.93 12.22 9.88
C GLU A 238 13.58 12.90 11.10
N LEU A 239 14.00 12.11 12.09
CA LEU A 239 14.79 12.58 13.23
C LEU A 239 16.29 12.60 12.97
N ASN A 240 16.74 12.30 11.74
CA ASN A 240 18.15 12.08 11.39
C ASN A 240 18.80 10.97 12.24
N LYS A 241 18.02 9.93 12.58
CA LYS A 241 18.42 8.76 13.37
C LYS A 241 18.36 7.46 12.54
N ALA A 242 18.44 7.56 11.21
CA ALA A 242 18.27 6.42 10.30
C ALA A 242 19.22 5.24 10.62
N GLU A 243 20.47 5.55 10.98
CA GLU A 243 21.51 4.56 11.28
C GLU A 243 21.72 4.35 12.79
N VAL A 244 20.99 5.08 13.64
CA VAL A 244 21.09 4.97 15.10
C VAL A 244 20.24 3.79 15.55
N ARG A 245 20.83 2.88 16.33
CA ARG A 245 20.08 1.77 16.94
C ARG A 245 19.21 2.27 18.09
N ASP A 246 17.97 1.82 18.13
CA ASP A 246 17.06 2.06 19.24
C ASP A 246 17.28 1.07 20.41
N GLU A 247 16.41 1.13 21.44
CA GLU A 247 16.47 0.24 22.61
C GLU A 247 16.22 -1.25 22.29
N PHE A 248 15.73 -1.57 21.09
CA PHE A 248 15.56 -2.93 20.59
C PHE A 248 16.70 -3.35 19.65
N GLY A 249 17.71 -2.49 19.49
CA GLY A 249 18.87 -2.72 18.65
C GLY A 249 18.59 -2.56 17.15
N ASN A 250 17.47 -1.97 16.74
CA ASN A 250 17.11 -1.80 15.33
C ASN A 250 17.39 -0.37 14.86
N THR A 251 17.88 -0.22 13.64
CA THR A 251 17.95 1.03 12.88
C THR A 251 16.67 1.25 12.05
N ALA A 252 16.54 2.40 11.37
CA ALA A 252 15.43 2.61 10.44
C ALA A 252 15.46 1.59 9.29
N TYR A 253 16.66 1.26 8.80
CA TYR A 253 16.88 0.22 7.79
C TYR A 253 16.45 -1.15 8.30
N ASP A 254 16.78 -1.51 9.54
CA ASP A 254 16.38 -2.80 10.12
C ASP A 254 14.84 -2.91 10.18
N TYR A 255 14.13 -1.85 10.55
CA TYR A 255 12.65 -1.85 10.55
C TYR A 255 12.04 -1.93 9.15
N LEU A 256 12.59 -1.20 8.19
CA LEU A 256 12.22 -1.29 6.78
C LEU A 256 12.43 -2.72 6.25
N ASN A 257 13.55 -3.34 6.60
CA ASN A 257 13.94 -4.64 6.07
C ASN A 257 13.11 -5.80 6.66
N LYS A 258 12.45 -5.64 7.82
CA LYS A 258 11.55 -6.69 8.35
C LYS A 258 10.47 -7.12 7.35
N THR A 259 9.89 -6.18 6.60
CA THR A 259 8.86 -6.50 5.59
C THR A 259 9.46 -7.03 4.29
N ARG A 260 10.62 -6.50 3.91
CA ARG A 260 11.36 -6.92 2.72
C ARG A 260 11.84 -8.36 2.85
N GLU A 261 12.51 -8.69 3.93
CA GLU A 261 13.05 -10.02 4.20
C GLU A 261 11.93 -11.07 4.30
N ARG A 262 10.80 -10.75 4.93
CA ARG A 262 9.62 -11.64 4.94
C ARG A 262 9.14 -11.94 3.52
N ALA A 263 9.19 -10.95 2.63
CA ALA A 263 8.83 -11.11 1.23
C ALA A 263 9.94 -11.73 0.36
N GLY A 264 11.08 -12.14 0.95
CA GLY A 264 12.23 -12.67 0.22
C GLY A 264 12.98 -11.61 -0.61
N MET A 265 12.76 -10.33 -0.32
CA MET A 265 13.43 -9.22 -0.99
C MET A 265 14.75 -8.88 -0.30
N PRO A 266 15.80 -8.49 -1.05
CA PRO A 266 17.06 -8.05 -0.46
C PRO A 266 16.88 -6.83 0.46
N ALA A 267 17.66 -6.84 1.53
CA ALA A 267 17.74 -5.75 2.49
C ALA A 267 18.26 -4.47 1.79
N ILE A 268 17.70 -3.33 2.17
CA ILE A 268 18.20 -2.01 1.78
C ILE A 268 19.21 -1.56 2.83
N SER A 269 20.37 -1.08 2.38
CA SER A 269 21.42 -0.53 3.24
C SER A 269 21.56 0.98 3.07
N ALA A 270 22.27 1.63 3.99
CA ALA A 270 22.62 3.05 3.89
C ALA A 270 23.55 3.36 2.70
N ALA A 271 24.31 2.36 2.22
CA ALA A 271 25.18 2.50 1.06
C ALA A 271 24.36 2.60 -0.25
N ASP A 272 23.27 1.84 -0.35
CA ASP A 272 22.42 1.81 -1.54
C ASP A 272 21.38 2.94 -1.53
N VAL A 273 20.81 3.21 -0.36
CA VAL A 273 19.76 4.22 -0.16
C VAL A 273 20.12 5.10 1.03
N PRO A 274 20.73 6.28 0.80
CA PRO A 274 21.10 7.19 1.88
C PRO A 274 19.90 7.70 2.70
N ALA A 275 20.15 8.08 3.95
CA ALA A 275 19.16 8.68 4.83
C ALA A 275 18.58 9.99 4.27
N GLY A 276 17.48 10.46 4.87
CA GLY A 276 16.75 11.64 4.43
C GLY A 276 15.76 11.30 3.31
N LYS A 277 15.74 12.10 2.24
CA LYS A 277 14.75 11.94 1.16
C LYS A 277 14.82 10.57 0.47
N PRO A 278 15.98 9.99 0.12
CA PRO A 278 16.02 8.69 -0.56
C PRO A 278 15.41 7.57 0.29
N LEU A 279 15.82 7.46 1.56
CA LEU A 279 15.24 6.47 2.49
C LEU A 279 13.74 6.70 2.73
N ARG A 280 13.29 7.96 2.84
CA ARG A 280 11.85 8.28 2.94
C ARG A 280 11.06 7.74 1.76
N GLU A 281 11.52 7.95 0.53
CA GLU A 281 10.82 7.44 -0.66
C GLU A 281 10.85 5.91 -0.71
N ALA A 282 11.94 5.26 -0.27
CA ALA A 282 12.00 3.81 -0.12
C ALA A 282 10.98 3.28 0.90
N ILE A 283 10.85 3.94 2.06
CA ILE A 283 9.85 3.59 3.09
C ILE A 283 8.43 3.79 2.55
N LEU A 284 8.13 4.91 1.88
CA LEU A 284 6.81 5.17 1.30
C LEU A 284 6.46 4.21 0.15
N ARG A 285 7.46 3.74 -0.60
CA ARG A 285 7.29 2.68 -1.60
C ARG A 285 6.99 1.35 -0.93
N GLU A 286 7.77 0.97 0.08
CA GLU A 286 7.57 -0.26 0.83
C GLU A 286 6.16 -0.29 1.46
N ARG A 287 5.71 0.83 2.04
CA ARG A 287 4.33 0.97 2.54
C ARG A 287 3.28 0.75 1.45
N ALA A 288 3.48 1.27 0.25
CA ALA A 288 2.53 1.10 -0.85
C ALA A 288 2.44 -0.36 -1.34
N ILE A 289 3.59 -1.05 -1.39
CA ILE A 289 3.69 -2.46 -1.78
C ILE A 289 3.07 -3.34 -0.71
N GLU A 290 3.47 -3.13 0.55
CA GLU A 290 3.05 -3.92 1.70
C GLU A 290 1.53 -3.80 1.92
N PHE A 291 1.00 -2.57 1.93
CA PHE A 291 -0.40 -2.26 2.24
C PHE A 291 -1.30 -2.06 1.01
N GLY A 292 -0.94 -2.63 -0.14
CA GLY A 292 -1.79 -2.62 -1.33
C GLY A 292 -3.23 -3.03 -0.99
N TYR A 293 -4.22 -2.21 -1.37
CA TYR A 293 -5.65 -2.40 -1.06
C TYR A 293 -6.06 -2.44 0.42
N GLU A 294 -5.21 -2.01 1.35
CA GLU A 294 -5.53 -1.93 2.79
C GLU A 294 -5.90 -0.49 3.23
N GLU A 295 -6.35 0.34 2.30
CA GLU A 295 -6.73 1.75 2.54
C GLU A 295 -5.61 2.64 3.12
N VAL A 296 -4.32 2.26 2.99
CA VAL A 296 -3.20 3.04 3.53
C VAL A 296 -2.67 4.11 2.55
N ARG A 297 -2.50 3.75 1.27
CA ARG A 297 -1.80 4.60 0.29
C ARG A 297 -2.41 6.00 0.14
N TYR A 298 -3.74 6.09 0.13
CA TYR A 298 -4.43 7.39 0.00
C TYR A 298 -4.02 8.36 1.11
N PHE A 299 -4.03 7.90 2.36
CA PHE A 299 -3.64 8.72 3.50
C PHE A 299 -2.15 8.99 3.57
N ASP A 300 -1.30 8.04 3.12
CA ASP A 300 0.14 8.29 2.98
C ASP A 300 0.42 9.41 1.99
N LEU A 301 -0.29 9.45 0.85
CA LEU A 301 -0.15 10.53 -0.13
C LEU A 301 -0.66 11.87 0.43
N ILE A 302 -1.77 11.86 1.16
CA ILE A 302 -2.33 13.08 1.78
C ILE A 302 -1.40 13.64 2.86
N ARG A 303 -0.96 12.82 3.81
CA ARG A 303 -0.15 13.29 4.94
C ARG A 303 1.22 13.81 4.49
N TRP A 304 1.74 13.32 3.37
CA TRP A 304 2.95 13.80 2.70
C TRP A 304 2.71 14.88 1.64
N LYS A 305 1.47 15.33 1.44
CA LYS A 305 1.10 16.34 0.44
C LYS A 305 1.57 15.99 -0.98
N ARG A 306 1.43 14.72 -1.40
CA ARG A 306 1.92 14.17 -2.68
C ARG A 306 1.02 14.51 -3.87
N ALA A 307 0.81 15.81 -4.12
CA ALA A 307 0.11 16.30 -5.31
C ALA A 307 0.75 15.79 -6.62
N ASP A 308 2.07 15.61 -6.62
CA ASP A 308 2.85 15.04 -7.73
C ASP A 308 2.39 13.62 -8.11
N ILE A 309 2.06 12.78 -7.13
CA ILE A 309 1.56 11.42 -7.40
C ILE A 309 0.07 11.43 -7.76
N PHE A 310 -0.73 12.28 -7.09
CA PHE A 310 -2.14 12.42 -7.45
C PHE A 310 -2.31 12.86 -8.90
N THR A 311 -1.49 13.81 -9.35
CA THR A 311 -1.53 14.39 -10.71
C THR A 311 -0.67 13.66 -11.73
N GLY A 312 0.23 12.79 -11.27
CA GLY A 312 1.14 12.00 -12.11
C GLY A 312 0.40 11.12 -13.11
N GLN A 313 0.97 10.97 -14.30
CA GLN A 313 0.35 10.18 -15.38
C GLN A 313 0.29 8.70 -14.99
N LEU A 314 -0.92 8.12 -15.09
CA LEU A 314 -1.11 6.70 -14.91
C LEU A 314 -0.79 5.94 -16.19
N SER A 315 -0.34 4.70 -16.02
CA SER A 315 -0.10 3.76 -17.10
C SER A 315 -0.94 2.50 -16.92
N ARG A 316 -1.18 1.83 -18.04
CA ARG A 316 -1.72 0.48 -18.14
C ARG A 316 -0.86 -0.39 -19.04
N LEU A 317 -1.08 -1.70 -18.97
CA LEU A 317 -0.41 -2.67 -19.79
C LEU A 317 -1.39 -3.31 -20.80
N ILE A 318 -1.07 -3.19 -22.09
CA ILE A 318 -1.76 -3.92 -23.16
C ILE A 318 -0.97 -5.20 -23.43
N ILE A 319 -1.65 -6.34 -23.38
CA ILE A 319 -1.05 -7.66 -23.59
C ILE A 319 -1.74 -8.30 -24.81
N LYS A 320 -0.96 -8.81 -25.76
CA LYS A 320 -1.46 -9.52 -26.94
C LYS A 320 -0.77 -10.86 -27.08
N LYS A 321 -1.46 -11.86 -27.65
CA LYS A 321 -0.79 -13.09 -28.08
C LYS A 321 0.22 -12.76 -29.18
N ALA A 322 1.41 -13.31 -29.06
CA ALA A 322 2.47 -13.18 -30.05
C ALA A 322 3.25 -14.50 -30.10
N ALA A 323 2.92 -15.37 -31.05
CA ALA A 323 3.49 -16.72 -31.12
C ALA A 323 5.02 -16.73 -31.36
N GLY A 324 5.58 -15.64 -31.89
CA GLY A 324 7.03 -15.46 -32.05
C GLY A 324 7.77 -14.96 -30.81
N GLU A 325 7.06 -14.59 -29.74
CA GLU A 325 7.69 -14.13 -28.51
C GLU A 325 7.98 -15.30 -27.56
N PRO A 326 9.12 -15.32 -26.85
CA PRO A 326 9.47 -16.41 -25.92
C PRO A 326 8.43 -16.67 -24.82
N SER A 327 7.73 -15.64 -24.36
CA SER A 327 6.64 -15.75 -23.38
C SER A 327 5.29 -16.11 -24.01
N GLY A 328 5.19 -16.11 -25.35
CA GLY A 328 3.96 -16.23 -26.12
C GLY A 328 3.11 -14.95 -26.17
N PHE A 329 3.60 -13.84 -25.58
CA PHE A 329 2.89 -12.56 -25.49
C PHE A 329 3.79 -11.38 -25.83
N SER A 330 3.18 -10.33 -26.39
CA SER A 330 3.78 -9.01 -26.49
C SER A 330 3.13 -8.06 -25.50
N TYR A 331 3.94 -7.13 -24.99
CA TYR A 331 3.58 -6.19 -23.94
C TYR A 331 3.77 -4.76 -24.43
N LYS A 332 2.75 -3.91 -24.25
CA LYS A 332 2.81 -2.49 -24.63
C LYS A 332 2.29 -1.62 -23.50
N VAL A 333 3.15 -0.73 -23.01
CA VAL A 333 2.75 0.35 -22.09
C VAL A 333 1.83 1.32 -22.82
N SER A 334 0.75 1.73 -22.15
CA SER A 334 -0.19 2.72 -22.65
C SER A 334 -0.66 3.63 -21.52
N HIS A 335 -1.01 4.87 -21.83
CA HIS A 335 -1.57 5.84 -20.89
C HIS A 335 -3.09 6.05 -21.09
N ALA A 336 -3.69 5.30 -22.01
CA ALA A 336 -5.14 5.30 -22.21
C ALA A 336 -5.79 4.48 -21.10
N MET A 337 -6.07 5.11 -19.96
CA MET A 337 -6.72 4.50 -18.80
C MET A 337 -8.21 4.22 -19.07
N ALA A 338 -8.77 3.21 -18.39
CA ALA A 338 -10.23 2.98 -18.42
C ALA A 338 -11.02 4.17 -17.86
N GLU A 339 -10.49 4.79 -16.80
CA GLU A 339 -11.13 5.84 -16.04
C GLU A 339 -10.25 7.10 -16.02
N THR A 340 -10.88 8.25 -16.18
CA THR A 340 -10.21 9.55 -16.16
C THR A 340 -10.38 10.20 -14.78
N ARG A 341 -9.28 10.42 -14.03
CA ARG A 341 -9.33 11.10 -12.72
C ARG A 341 -9.55 12.61 -12.91
N GLN A 342 -10.81 13.04 -13.00
CA GLN A 342 -11.14 14.44 -13.37
C GLN A 342 -10.57 15.49 -12.40
N TYR A 343 -10.61 15.26 -11.09
CA TYR A 343 -10.09 16.21 -10.09
C TYR A 343 -8.56 16.15 -9.93
N ALA A 344 -7.94 15.05 -10.37
CA ALA A 344 -6.51 14.82 -10.24
C ALA A 344 -5.74 15.10 -11.53
N LYS A 345 -6.32 15.91 -12.44
CA LYS A 345 -5.58 16.41 -13.60
C LYS A 345 -4.66 17.55 -13.15
N PRO A 346 -3.41 17.64 -13.63
CA PRO A 346 -2.49 18.72 -13.25
C PRO A 346 -3.12 20.11 -13.33
N GLU A 347 -3.87 20.40 -14.39
CA GLU A 347 -4.53 21.69 -14.63
C GLU A 347 -5.78 21.94 -13.77
N LYS A 348 -6.27 20.93 -13.05
CA LYS A 348 -7.46 21.03 -12.17
C LYS A 348 -7.13 20.82 -10.70
N TRP A 349 -5.90 20.42 -10.38
CA TRP A 349 -5.52 20.13 -9.02
C TRP A 349 -5.54 21.39 -8.15
N ASN A 350 -6.01 21.23 -6.93
CA ASN A 350 -5.95 22.24 -5.90
C ASN A 350 -5.68 21.55 -4.55
N ASP A 351 -4.78 22.11 -3.75
CA ASP A 351 -4.37 21.51 -2.49
C ASP A 351 -5.50 21.39 -1.46
N LYS A 352 -6.66 22.03 -1.69
CA LYS A 352 -7.89 21.77 -0.92
C LYS A 352 -8.27 20.29 -0.89
N TYR A 353 -7.92 19.51 -1.92
CA TYR A 353 -8.25 18.08 -1.99
C TYR A 353 -7.46 17.22 -0.99
N PHE A 354 -6.49 17.78 -0.25
CA PHE A 354 -5.86 17.07 0.87
C PHE A 354 -6.79 16.88 2.07
N LEU A 355 -7.83 17.72 2.22
CA LEU A 355 -8.89 17.53 3.21
C LEU A 355 -10.27 17.48 2.51
N LEU A 356 -11.17 16.66 3.04
CA LEU A 356 -12.54 16.57 2.50
C LEU A 356 -13.37 17.79 2.94
N PRO A 357 -14.34 18.25 2.13
CA PRO A 357 -15.25 19.30 2.58
C PRO A 357 -16.12 18.78 3.73
N LEU A 358 -16.37 19.65 4.71
CA LEU A 358 -17.43 19.44 5.69
C LEU A 358 -18.79 19.62 5.00
N PRO A 359 -19.83 18.84 5.39
CA PRO A 359 -21.16 18.99 4.79
C PRO A 359 -21.68 20.43 4.91
N VAL A 360 -22.16 21.00 3.81
CA VAL A 360 -22.64 22.40 3.76
C VAL A 360 -23.81 22.62 4.74
N ASP A 361 -24.66 21.62 4.92
CA ASP A 361 -25.75 21.68 5.91
C ASP A 361 -25.24 21.82 7.35
N GLU A 362 -24.06 21.28 7.67
CA GLU A 362 -23.43 21.47 8.99
C GLU A 362 -22.88 22.89 9.14
N ILE A 363 -22.24 23.43 8.10
CA ILE A 363 -21.77 24.82 8.08
C ILE A 363 -22.95 25.80 8.25
N ASN A 364 -24.06 25.53 7.55
CA ASN A 364 -25.24 26.40 7.54
C ASN A 364 -26.02 26.45 8.86
N LYS A 365 -25.75 25.53 9.80
CA LYS A 365 -26.32 25.60 11.16
C LYS A 365 -25.69 26.71 12.01
N LYS A 366 -24.57 27.31 11.59
CA LYS A 366 -23.93 28.49 12.19
C LYS A 366 -23.59 28.35 13.69
N TYR A 367 -23.25 27.15 14.16
CA TYR A 367 -22.76 26.92 15.53
C TYR A 367 -21.25 27.12 15.70
N GLY A 368 -20.59 27.79 14.74
CA GLY A 368 -19.16 28.08 14.77
C GLY A 368 -18.27 27.05 14.04
N LEU A 369 -18.85 26.10 13.29
CA LEU A 369 -18.08 25.20 12.43
C LEU A 369 -17.51 25.96 11.23
N ILE A 370 -16.20 25.86 11.02
CA ILE A 370 -15.48 26.52 9.92
C ILE A 370 -15.12 25.48 8.88
N GLN A 371 -15.35 25.81 7.61
CA GLN A 371 -15.03 24.94 6.48
C GLN A 371 -13.50 24.75 6.32
N ASN A 372 -13.10 23.58 5.82
CA ASN A 372 -11.72 23.35 5.42
C ASN A 372 -11.29 24.34 4.32
N PRO A 373 -10.03 24.81 4.32
CA PRO A 373 -9.53 25.76 3.32
C PRO A 373 -9.87 25.36 1.87
N GLY A 374 -10.42 26.31 1.12
CA GLY A 374 -10.74 26.19 -0.31
C GLY A 374 -12.07 25.51 -0.68
N TRP A 375 -12.85 25.05 0.31
CA TRP A 375 -14.14 24.38 0.11
C TRP A 375 -15.35 25.28 0.30
#